data_AF-A0A7C6NMK8-F1
#
_entry.id   AF-A0A7C6NMK8-F1
#
_cell.length_a   1.000
_cell.length_b   1.000
_cell.length_c   1.000
_cell.angle_alpha   90.00
_cell.angle_beta   90.00
_cell.angle_gamma   90.00
#
_symmetry.space_group_name_H-M   'P 1'
#
loop_
_entity.id
_entity.type
_entity.pdbx_description
1 polymer ?
#
loop_
_entity_poly.entity_id
_entity_poly.type
_entity_poly.pdbx_seq_one_letter_code
_entity_poly.pdbx_strand_id
1 'polypeptide(L)'
;MQAKPNNNHDEKQVHSLEESISLWLDNEQSIDADQLDSPYGRQLWENYHLIGDVLRSEELAIEPSELFYARLSKAIDEEPIVFAPKALKPPMWRRWLVPTAAVSAALLATLWFVQPEPVTEVSPILANADDLWGDYIDAHRSLTGGGLATYASYTVGN
;
A
#
# COMPACT_ATOMS: atom_id res chain seq x y z
N MET A 1 -15.07 34.58 39.15
CA MET A 1 -14.94 33.57 38.09
C MET A 1 -13.74 33.98 37.23
N GLN A 2 -12.55 33.45 37.54
CA GLN A 2 -11.35 33.73 36.75
C GLN A 2 -11.26 32.71 35.63
N ALA A 3 -11.36 33.16 34.39
CA ALA A 3 -11.17 32.32 33.21
C ALA A 3 -9.69 31.92 33.14
N LYS A 4 -9.43 30.62 33.27
CA LYS A 4 -8.12 30.01 33.02
C LYS A 4 -7.82 30.16 31.53
N PRO A 5 -6.72 30.81 31.12
CA PRO A 5 -6.35 30.84 29.71
C PRO A 5 -5.98 29.42 29.28
N ASN A 6 -6.70 28.88 28.30
CA ASN A 6 -6.33 27.66 27.62
C ASN A 6 -5.09 27.97 26.76
N ASN A 7 -3.90 27.68 27.29
CA ASN A 7 -2.71 27.55 26.47
C ASN A 7 -2.86 26.26 25.66
N ASN A 8 -3.55 26.36 24.53
CA ASN A 8 -3.43 25.39 23.45
C ASN A 8 -1.99 25.51 22.95
N HIS A 9 -1.12 24.61 23.44
CA HIS A 9 0.23 24.45 22.92
C HIS A 9 0.11 23.76 21.56
N ASP A 10 -0.20 24.51 20.52
CA ASP A 10 0.31 24.22 19.18
C ASP A 10 1.76 24.77 19.13
N GLU A 11 2.61 24.34 20.07
CA GLU A 11 4.04 24.48 19.91
C GLU A 11 4.40 23.51 18.79
N LYS A 12 4.64 24.07 17.60
CA LYS A 12 5.21 23.35 16.47
C LYS A 12 6.52 22.74 16.97
N GLN A 13 6.49 21.47 17.34
CA GLN A 13 7.60 20.79 17.99
C GLN A 13 8.79 20.85 17.02
N VAL A 14 9.81 21.64 17.38
CA VAL A 14 11.01 21.78 16.56
C VAL A 14 11.91 20.61 16.91
N HIS A 15 11.85 19.57 16.10
CA HIS A 15 12.69 18.39 16.23
C HIS A 15 14.12 18.70 15.81
N SER A 16 15.09 18.02 16.40
CA SER A 16 16.45 18.02 15.86
C SER A 16 16.47 17.28 14.51
N LEU A 17 17.55 17.43 13.74
CA LEU A 17 17.67 16.70 12.47
C LEU A 17 17.69 15.19 12.71
N GLU A 18 18.36 14.75 13.77
CA GLU A 18 18.42 13.34 14.17
C GLU A 18 17.05 12.76 14.49
N GLU A 19 16.27 13.51 15.26
CA GLU A 19 14.90 13.13 15.60
C GLU A 19 14.01 13.14 14.35
N SER A 20 14.15 14.15 13.48
CA SER A 20 13.40 14.22 12.21
C SER A 20 13.71 13.01 11.31
N ILE A 21 14.98 12.62 11.18
CA ILE A 21 15.38 11.43 10.42
C ILE A 21 14.84 10.15 11.06
N SER A 22 14.85 10.03 12.39
CA SER A 22 14.24 8.89 13.08
C SER A 22 12.74 8.80 12.79
N LEU A 23 12.02 9.93 12.85
CA LEU A 23 10.59 9.98 12.53
C LEU A 23 10.32 9.61 11.06
N TRP A 24 11.19 9.99 10.14
CA TRP A 24 11.08 9.59 8.73
C TRP A 24 11.35 8.10 8.52
N LEU A 25 12.35 7.54 9.20
CA LEU A 25 12.68 6.12 9.14
C LEU A 25 11.51 5.25 9.57
N ASP A 26 10.81 5.67 10.63
CA ASP A 26 9.64 4.99 11.18
C ASP A 26 8.32 5.39 10.47
N ASN A 27 8.40 6.22 9.43
CA ASN A 27 7.26 6.73 8.66
C ASN A 27 6.21 7.46 9.53
N GLU A 28 6.64 8.03 10.66
CA GLU A 28 5.81 8.85 11.56
C GLU A 28 5.68 10.29 11.05
N GLN A 29 6.59 10.72 10.17
CA GLN A 29 6.58 12.03 9.54
C GLN A 29 6.97 11.95 8.05
N SER A 30 6.46 12.88 7.24
CA SER A 30 6.86 13.01 5.83
C SER A 30 8.29 13.50 5.68
N ILE A 31 9.05 12.89 4.77
CA ILE A 31 10.43 13.26 4.45
C ILE A 31 10.51 14.70 3.93
N ASP A 32 11.43 15.48 4.51
CA ASP A 32 11.85 16.78 3.96
C ASP A 32 13.17 16.59 3.19
N ALA A 33 13.06 16.59 1.86
CA ALA A 33 14.18 16.31 0.97
C ALA A 33 15.32 17.32 1.13
N ASP A 34 15.03 18.60 1.38
CA ASP A 34 16.06 19.65 1.46
C ASP A 34 16.97 19.46 2.68
N GLN A 35 16.40 19.00 3.80
CA GLN A 35 17.16 18.70 5.02
C GLN A 35 17.98 17.41 4.87
N LEU A 36 17.38 16.39 4.24
CA LEU A 36 18.03 15.11 3.99
C LEU A 36 19.20 15.22 3.01
N ASP A 37 19.12 16.15 2.04
CA ASP A 37 20.13 16.31 0.99
C ASP A 37 21.45 16.94 1.48
N SER A 38 21.49 17.38 2.73
CA SER A 38 22.72 17.86 3.36
C SER A 38 23.75 16.73 3.57
N PRO A 39 25.07 17.00 3.53
CA PRO A 39 26.09 15.96 3.76
C PRO A 39 25.92 15.23 5.09
N TYR A 40 25.53 15.96 6.14
CA TYR A 40 25.28 15.38 7.46
C TYR A 40 23.96 14.59 7.50
N GLY A 41 22.90 15.07 6.86
CA GLY A 41 21.62 14.36 6.75
C GLY A 41 21.76 13.01 6.04
N ARG A 42 22.46 12.97 4.90
CA ARG A 42 22.72 11.72 4.16
C ARG A 42 23.53 10.73 5.00
N GLN A 43 24.60 11.19 5.65
CA GLN A 43 25.40 10.34 6.55
C GLN A 43 24.54 9.74 7.69
N LEU A 44 23.66 10.54 8.28
CA LEU A 44 22.83 10.08 9.39
C LEU A 44 21.77 9.07 8.92
N TRP A 45 21.16 9.32 7.76
CA TRP A 45 20.22 8.41 7.11
C TRP A 45 20.85 7.04 6.82
N GLU A 46 22.07 7.03 6.27
CA GLU A 46 22.85 5.82 5.99
C GLU A 46 23.19 5.08 7.29
N ASN A 47 23.71 5.77 8.30
CA ASN A 47 24.08 5.17 9.58
C ASN A 47 22.89 4.52 10.28
N TYR A 48 21.72 5.17 10.28
CA TYR A 48 20.53 4.63 10.95
C TYR A 48 19.97 3.40 10.23
N HIS A 49 19.99 3.39 8.90
CA HIS A 49 19.66 2.18 8.13
C HIS A 49 20.65 1.06 8.39
N LEU A 50 21.96 1.35 8.41
CA LEU A 50 23.00 0.35 8.68
C LEU A 50 22.86 -0.27 10.07
N ILE A 51 22.57 0.53 11.10
CA ILE A 51 22.27 0.02 12.44
C ILE A 51 21.05 -0.92 12.38
N GLY A 52 19.98 -0.49 11.69
CA GLY A 52 18.80 -1.31 11.49
C GLY A 52 19.10 -2.64 10.79
N ASP A 53 19.96 -2.63 9.78
CA ASP A 53 20.33 -3.82 9.02
C ASP A 53 21.17 -4.78 9.86
N VAL A 54 22.18 -4.28 10.60
CA VAL A 54 22.95 -5.07 11.58
C VAL A 54 22.04 -5.73 12.62
N LEU A 55 21.04 -5.01 13.14
CA LEU A 55 20.09 -5.54 14.12
C LEU A 55 19.18 -6.63 13.55
N ARG A 56 18.93 -6.64 12.23
CA ARG A 56 18.13 -7.68 11.55
C ARG A 56 18.96 -8.90 11.17
N SER A 57 20.16 -8.68 10.62
CA SER A 57 21.12 -9.74 10.27
C SER A 57 22.46 -9.12 9.86
N GLU A 58 23.58 -9.74 10.28
CA GLU A 58 24.92 -9.33 9.81
C GLU A 58 25.08 -9.44 8.29
N GLU A 59 24.31 -10.32 7.62
CA GLU A 59 24.33 -10.44 6.16
C GLU A 59 23.80 -9.18 5.45
N LEU A 60 22.93 -8.41 6.12
CA LEU A 60 22.36 -7.18 5.57
C LEU A 60 23.23 -5.95 5.82
N ALA A 61 24.25 -6.06 6.67
CA ALA A 61 25.17 -4.97 7.02
C ALA A 61 26.21 -4.71 5.91
N ILE A 62 25.73 -4.52 4.69
CA ILE A 62 26.53 -4.27 3.50
C ILE A 62 26.61 -2.76 3.30
N GLU A 63 27.83 -2.24 3.21
CA GLU A 63 28.08 -0.84 2.86
C GLU A 63 28.28 -0.73 1.34
N PRO A 64 27.34 -0.12 0.59
CA PRO A 64 27.49 0.01 -0.86
C PRO A 64 28.64 0.95 -1.19
N SER A 65 29.41 0.61 -2.23
CA SER A 65 30.51 1.49 -2.68
C SER A 65 29.98 2.78 -3.32
N GLU A 66 30.75 3.86 -3.24
CA GLU A 66 30.48 5.13 -3.97
C GLU A 66 30.20 4.93 -5.47
N LEU A 67 30.91 4.00 -6.12
CA LEU A 67 30.67 3.70 -7.54
C LEU A 67 29.31 3.06 -7.79
N PHE A 68 28.78 2.30 -6.84
CA PHE A 68 27.44 1.74 -6.93
C PHE A 68 26.40 2.85 -6.84
N TYR A 69 26.51 3.75 -5.86
CA TYR A 69 25.62 4.91 -5.72
C TYR A 69 25.62 5.78 -6.97
N ALA A 70 26.80 6.11 -7.52
CA ALA A 70 26.91 6.90 -8.73
C ALA A 70 26.27 6.23 -9.98
N ARG A 71 26.33 4.90 -10.07
CA ARG A 71 25.68 4.16 -11.16
C ARG A 71 24.17 4.08 -10.97
N LEU A 72 23.71 3.89 -9.74
CA LEU A 72 22.30 3.82 -9.40
C LEU A 72 21.62 5.18 -9.60
N SER A 73 22.21 6.27 -9.11
CA SER A 73 21.68 7.63 -9.28
C SER A 73 21.56 7.97 -10.76
N LYS A 74 22.61 7.68 -11.56
CA LYS A 74 22.57 7.87 -13.00
C LYS A 74 21.47 7.05 -13.66
N ALA A 75 21.28 5.79 -13.27
CA ALA A 75 20.22 4.95 -13.82
C ALA A 75 18.83 5.51 -13.52
N ILE A 76 18.61 6.01 -12.29
CA ILE A 76 17.35 6.66 -11.87
C ILE A 76 17.12 7.95 -12.67
N ASP A 77 18.14 8.79 -12.86
CA ASP A 77 18.05 10.03 -13.66
C ASP A 77 17.71 9.75 -15.13
N GLU A 78 18.11 8.59 -15.65
CA GLU A 78 17.80 8.13 -17.01
C GLU A 78 16.41 7.49 -17.12
N GLU A 79 15.70 7.24 -16.01
CA GLU A 79 14.36 6.65 -16.06
C GLU A 79 13.34 7.62 -16.70
N PRO A 80 12.56 7.17 -17.71
CA PRO A 80 11.52 8.00 -18.27
C PRO A 80 10.43 8.22 -17.21
N ILE A 81 9.99 9.47 -17.03
CA ILE A 81 8.89 9.82 -16.12
C ILE A 81 7.64 9.03 -16.53
N VAL A 82 7.36 7.95 -15.80
CA VAL A 82 6.14 7.18 -15.99
C VAL A 82 5.00 7.98 -15.38
N PHE A 83 4.32 8.79 -16.20
CA PHE A 83 3.00 9.29 -15.82
C PHE A 83 2.13 8.06 -15.51
N ALA A 84 1.63 7.98 -14.28
CA ALA A 84 0.71 6.94 -13.83
C ALA A 84 -0.31 6.60 -14.94
N PRO A 85 -0.71 5.33 -15.11
CA PRO A 85 -1.66 4.94 -16.14
C PRO A 85 -2.85 5.90 -16.06
N LYS A 86 -3.02 6.74 -17.10
CA LYS A 86 -4.13 7.69 -17.18
C LYS A 86 -5.36 6.87 -16.84
N ALA A 87 -6.00 7.16 -15.71
CA ALA A 87 -7.19 6.45 -15.30
C ALA A 87 -8.14 6.44 -16.50
N LEU A 88 -8.26 5.28 -17.15
CA LEU A 88 -9.10 5.13 -18.34
C LEU A 88 -10.50 5.42 -17.85
N LYS A 89 -10.99 6.64 -18.09
CA LYS A 89 -12.35 7.03 -17.71
C LYS A 89 -13.26 6.06 -18.46
N PRO A 90 -13.96 5.13 -17.77
CA PRO A 90 -14.87 4.25 -18.47
C PRO A 90 -15.87 5.14 -19.19
N PRO A 91 -16.17 4.84 -20.46
CA PRO A 91 -16.98 5.73 -21.26
C PRO A 91 -18.38 5.84 -20.63
N MET A 92 -18.95 7.04 -20.64
CA MET A 92 -20.10 7.42 -19.79
C MET A 92 -21.28 6.44 -19.92
N TRP A 93 -21.52 5.89 -21.10
CA TRP A 93 -22.55 4.87 -21.36
C TRP A 93 -22.43 3.62 -20.47
N ARG A 94 -21.23 3.20 -20.08
CA ARG A 94 -21.01 2.05 -19.17
C ARG A 94 -21.52 2.34 -17.74
N ARG A 95 -21.56 3.61 -17.32
CA ARG A 95 -22.11 4.03 -16.01
C ARG A 95 -23.64 4.03 -16.00
N TRP A 96 -24.29 4.16 -17.16
CA TRP A 96 -25.75 4.26 -17.29
C TRP A 96 -26.41 2.97 -17.79
N LEU A 97 -25.70 2.11 -18.53
CA LEU A 97 -26.27 0.86 -19.07
C LEU A 97 -26.17 -0.34 -18.15
N VAL A 98 -25.17 -0.37 -17.26
CA VAL A 98 -25.01 -1.47 -16.28
C VAL A 98 -26.16 -1.53 -15.26
N PRO A 99 -26.68 -0.40 -14.71
CA PRO A 99 -27.80 -0.43 -13.76
C PRO A 99 -29.10 -0.98 -14.35
N THR A 100 -29.39 -0.72 -15.63
CA THR A 100 -30.65 -1.13 -16.27
C THR A 100 -30.68 -2.62 -16.67
N ALA A 101 -29.53 -3.24 -16.92
CA ALA A 101 -29.45 -4.67 -17.23
C ALA A 101 -29.66 -5.54 -15.97
N ALA A 102 -29.17 -5.10 -14.80
CA ALA A 102 -29.32 -5.86 -13.55
C ALA A 102 -30.78 -5.89 -13.05
N VAL A 103 -31.53 -4.79 -13.23
CA VAL A 103 -32.94 -4.69 -12.78
C VAL A 103 -33.88 -5.55 -13.63
N SER A 104 -33.56 -5.81 -14.89
CA SER A 104 -34.41 -6.60 -15.80
C SER A 104 -34.20 -8.12 -15.67
N ALA A 105 -33.01 -8.58 -15.28
CA ALA A 105 -32.77 -9.99 -14.97
C ALA A 105 -33.53 -10.48 -13.72
N ALA A 106 -33.73 -9.61 -12.72
CA ALA A 106 -34.40 -9.98 -11.47
C ALA A 106 -35.93 -10.17 -11.62
N LEU A 107 -36.58 -9.49 -12.56
CA LEU A 107 -38.03 -9.54 -12.72
C LEU A 107 -38.53 -10.69 -13.60
N LEU A 108 -37.66 -11.34 -14.38
CA LEU A 108 -38.06 -12.49 -15.21
C LEU A 108 -37.91 -13.85 -14.51
N ALA A 109 -37.32 -13.91 -13.31
CA ALA A 109 -37.03 -15.18 -12.61
C ALA A 109 -38.00 -15.54 -11.47
N THR A 110 -39.03 -14.74 -11.18
CA THR A 110 -39.88 -14.94 -9.98
C THR A 110 -41.27 -15.53 -10.24
N LEU A 111 -41.59 -15.97 -11.46
CA LEU A 111 -42.93 -16.46 -11.79
C LEU A 111 -43.11 -17.99 -11.81
N TRP A 112 -42.15 -18.80 -11.33
CA TRP A 112 -42.30 -20.27 -11.36
C TRP A 112 -41.80 -21.03 -10.13
N PHE A 113 -42.04 -20.58 -8.90
CA PHE A 113 -41.85 -21.48 -7.73
C PHE A 113 -42.87 -21.17 -6.62
N VAL A 114 -44.08 -21.73 -6.77
CA VAL A 114 -44.90 -22.11 -5.61
C VAL A 114 -44.92 -23.63 -5.57
N GLN A 115 -43.87 -24.21 -4.99
CA GLN A 115 -43.93 -25.56 -4.43
C GLN A 115 -43.29 -25.53 -3.04
N PRO A 116 -43.97 -26.02 -1.99
CA PRO A 116 -43.37 -26.17 -0.68
C PRO A 116 -42.43 -27.40 -0.71
N GLU A 117 -41.12 -27.16 -0.70
CA GLU A 117 -40.12 -28.22 -0.50
C GLU A 117 -39.96 -28.55 1.00
N PRO A 118 -39.80 -29.83 1.37
CA PRO A 118 -39.58 -30.26 2.74
C PRO A 118 -38.22 -29.79 3.28
N VAL A 119 -38.19 -29.43 4.57
CA VAL A 119 -36.99 -28.96 5.28
C VAL A 119 -35.87 -29.98 5.14
N THR A 120 -34.86 -29.62 4.35
CA THR A 120 -33.65 -30.43 4.18
C THR A 120 -32.66 -30.02 5.27
N GLU A 121 -32.15 -31.02 5.98
CA GLU A 121 -31.18 -30.92 7.06
C GLU A 121 -29.89 -30.25 6.54
N VAL A 122 -29.48 -29.15 7.17
CA VAL A 122 -28.32 -28.36 6.76
C VAL A 122 -27.06 -29.06 7.25
N SER A 123 -26.37 -29.78 6.37
CA SER A 123 -25.02 -30.25 6.63
C SER A 123 -24.05 -29.05 6.70
N PRO A 124 -23.17 -28.97 7.71
CA PRO A 124 -22.22 -27.88 7.82
C PRO A 124 -21.26 -27.88 6.63
N ILE A 125 -21.18 -26.74 5.95
CA ILE A 125 -20.19 -26.49 4.90
C ILE A 125 -18.82 -26.46 5.59
N LEU A 126 -18.01 -27.49 5.36
CA LEU A 126 -16.60 -27.46 5.72
C LEU A 126 -15.91 -26.49 4.77
N ALA A 127 -15.38 -25.39 5.32
CA ALA A 127 -14.54 -24.47 4.56
C ALA A 127 -13.35 -25.25 3.98
N ASN A 128 -13.26 -25.28 2.65
CA ASN A 128 -12.10 -25.86 1.98
C ASN A 128 -10.94 -24.86 2.07
N ALA A 129 -9.77 -25.32 2.55
CA ALA A 129 -8.62 -24.45 2.79
C ALA A 129 -8.09 -23.79 1.50
N ASP A 130 -8.28 -24.44 0.35
CA ASP A 130 -7.80 -23.95 -0.94
C ASP A 130 -8.53 -22.67 -1.41
N ASP A 131 -9.84 -22.54 -1.14
CA ASP A 131 -10.63 -21.36 -1.49
C ASP A 131 -10.51 -20.23 -0.44
N LEU A 132 -10.19 -20.60 0.80
CA LEU A 132 -10.07 -19.65 1.92
C LEU A 132 -8.93 -18.65 1.72
N TRP A 133 -7.83 -19.10 1.10
CA TRP A 133 -6.69 -18.25 0.77
C TRP A 133 -7.03 -17.21 -0.30
N GLY A 134 -7.82 -17.58 -1.32
CA GLY A 134 -8.26 -16.65 -2.37
C GLY A 134 -9.13 -15.54 -1.78
N ASP A 135 -10.17 -15.92 -1.04
CA ASP A 135 -11.09 -14.97 -0.40
C ASP A 135 -10.39 -14.09 0.64
N TYR A 136 -9.43 -14.64 1.41
CA TYR A 136 -8.64 -13.88 2.36
C TYR A 136 -7.78 -12.81 1.66
N ILE A 137 -7.09 -13.18 0.57
CA ILE A 137 -6.23 -12.26 -0.17
C ILE A 137 -7.06 -11.16 -0.84
N ASP A 138 -8.21 -11.50 -1.42
CA ASP A 138 -9.10 -10.51 -2.03
C ASP A 138 -9.74 -9.58 -0.99
N ALA A 139 -10.13 -10.10 0.17
CA ALA A 139 -10.57 -9.28 1.29
C ALA A 139 -9.45 -8.34 1.77
N HIS A 140 -8.22 -8.83 1.91
CA HIS A 140 -7.08 -8.04 2.37
C HIS A 140 -6.71 -6.91 1.38
N ARG A 141 -6.84 -7.17 0.07
CA ARG A 141 -6.68 -6.16 -0.99
C ARG A 141 -7.77 -5.09 -0.97
N SER A 142 -8.99 -5.46 -0.62
CA SER A 142 -10.12 -4.53 -0.54
C SER A 142 -9.96 -3.54 0.63
N LEU A 143 -9.38 -4.00 1.74
CA LEU A 143 -9.16 -3.22 2.95
C LEU A 143 -7.93 -2.29 2.86
N THR A 144 -6.87 -2.72 2.17
CA THR A 144 -5.62 -1.96 2.07
C THR A 144 -5.62 -0.90 0.95
N GLY A 145 -6.68 -0.83 0.15
CA GLY A 145 -6.85 0.19 -0.88
C GLY A 145 -5.87 0.03 -2.05
N GLY A 146 -6.19 -0.85 -2.99
CA GLY A 146 -5.73 -0.76 -4.39
C GLY A 146 -4.23 -0.54 -4.64
N GLY A 147 -3.36 -1.23 -3.90
CA GLY A 147 -1.93 -1.32 -4.24
C GLY A 147 -1.70 -2.27 -5.42
N LEU A 148 -1.00 -1.81 -6.46
CA LEU A 148 -0.58 -2.61 -7.61
C LEU A 148 0.35 -3.75 -7.17
N ALA A 149 -0.18 -4.97 -7.06
CA ALA A 149 0.67 -6.16 -6.98
C ALA A 149 1.20 -6.47 -8.38
N THR A 150 2.41 -6.01 -8.70
CA THR A 150 3.13 -6.43 -9.90
C THR A 150 3.60 -7.87 -9.69
N TYR A 151 3.06 -8.81 -10.47
CA TYR A 151 3.58 -10.16 -10.55
C TYR A 151 4.97 -10.11 -11.20
N ALA A 152 6.03 -10.28 -10.43
CA ALA A 152 7.35 -10.57 -10.97
C ALA A 152 7.49 -12.09 -11.11
N SER A 153 7.66 -12.58 -12.34
CA SER A 153 8.10 -13.96 -12.57
C SER A 153 9.55 -13.91 -13.05
N TYR A 154 10.42 -14.69 -12.40
CA TYR A 154 11.77 -14.90 -12.88
C TYR A 154 11.73 -16.12 -13.81
N THR A 155 12.16 -15.93 -15.05
CA THR A 155 12.51 -17.08 -15.90
C THR A 155 13.92 -17.50 -15.51
N VAL A 156 14.07 -18.60 -14.78
CA VAL A 156 15.36 -19.28 -14.69
C VAL A 156 15.68 -19.80 -16.09
N GLY A 157 16.66 -19.17 -16.74
CA GLY A 157 17.19 -19.62 -18.02
C GLY A 157 17.97 -20.92 -17.83
N ASN A 158 17.74 -21.86 -18.73
CA ASN A 158 18.36 -23.18 -18.76
C ASN A 158 19.64 -23.17 -19.62
#